data_AF-A0A2H0UU84-F1
#
_entry.id   AF-A0A2H0UU84-F1
#
_cell.length_a   1.000
_cell.length_b   1.000
_cell.length_c   1.000
_cell.angle_alpha   90.00
_cell.angle_beta   90.00
_cell.angle_gamma   90.00
#
_symmetry.space_group_name_H-M   'P 1'
#
loop_
_entity.id
_entity.type
_entity.pdbx_description
1 polymer ?
#
loop_
_entity_poly.entity_id
_entity_poly.type
_entity_poly.pdbx_seq_one_letter_code
_entity_poly.pdbx_strand_id
1 'polypeptide(L)' 'MANGQATISFNEQKLKMLIKDSVREGIKAEVFKLRAAFLPYVDDTEQKEIEKKYGKPSRKVAKTYEYAI' A
#
# COMPACT_ATOMS: atom_id res chain seq x y z
N MET A 1 19.52 30.40 30.92
CA MET A 1 19.32 29.23 30.03
C MET A 1 17.82 29.10 29.75
N ALA A 2 17.31 29.77 28.72
CA ALA A 2 15.89 29.71 28.37
C ALA A 2 15.68 28.56 27.39
N ASN A 3 15.11 27.44 27.86
CA ASN A 3 14.64 26.38 26.97
C ASN A 3 13.37 26.89 26.27
N GLY A 4 13.56 27.48 25.09
CA GLY A 4 12.46 27.83 24.19
C GLY A 4 11.82 26.55 23.67
N GLN A 5 10.79 26.06 24.36
CA GLN A 5 9.89 25.07 23.79
C GLN A 5 9.18 25.73 22.61
N ALA A 6 9.51 25.29 21.39
CA ALA A 6 8.75 25.67 20.21
C ALA A 6 7.33 25.12 20.36
N THR A 7 6.37 25.99 20.68
CA THR A 7 4.94 25.66 20.65
C THR A 7 4.53 25.46 19.20
N ILE A 8 4.44 24.20 18.76
CA ILE A 8 3.92 23.86 17.44
C ILE A 8 2.41 24.03 17.47
N SER A 9 1.92 25.11 16.87
CA SER A 9 0.48 25.31 16.65
C SER A 9 0.03 24.39 15.51
N PHE A 10 -0.69 23.31 15.85
CA PHE A 10 -1.26 22.40 14.87
C PHE A 10 -2.70 22.80 14.55
N ASN A 11 -3.00 22.95 13.25
CA ASN A 11 -4.39 22.97 12.81
C ASN A 11 -4.97 21.56 13.04
N GLU A 12 -5.94 21.45 13.95
CA GLU A 12 -6.58 20.19 14.35
C GLU A 12 -7.07 19.36 13.15
N GLN A 13 -7.62 20.03 12.13
CA GLN A 13 -8.11 19.37 10.92
C GLN A 13 -6.97 18.73 10.12
N LYS A 14 -5.83 19.43 10.01
CA LYS A 14 -4.64 18.90 9.33
C LYS A 14 -4.06 17.70 10.08
N LEU A 15 -4.00 17.76 11.41
CA LEU A 15 -3.52 16.64 12.22
C LEU A 15 -4.43 15.41 12.07
N LYS A 16 -5.75 15.61 12.10
CA LYS A 16 -6.72 14.53 11.89
C LYS A 16 -6.61 13.91 10.50
N MET A 17 -6.38 14.73 9.46
CA MET A 17 -6.11 14.23 8.11
C MET A 17 -4.84 13.39 8.06
N LEU A 18 -3.73 13.90 8.62
CA LEU A 18 -2.45 13.21 8.65
C LEU A 18 -2.60 11.82 9.30
N ILE A 19 -3.21 11.77 10.49
CA ILE A 19 -3.44 10.52 11.21
C ILE A 19 -4.27 9.55 10.37
N LYS A 20 -5.36 10.04 9.74
CA LYS A 20 -6.22 9.21 8.90
C LYS A 20 -5.47 8.63 7.70
N ASP A 21 -4.61 9.42 7.08
CA ASP A 21 -3.82 8.96 5.93
C ASP A 21 -2.74 7.96 6.35
N SER A 22 -2.04 8.19 7.46
CA SER A 22 -1.07 7.22 8.00
C SER A 22 -1.72 5.88 8.34
N VAL A 23 -2.87 5.88 9.02
CA VAL A 23 -3.62 4.65 9.33
C VAL A 23 -4.08 3.96 8.05
N ARG A 24 -4.61 4.72 7.09
CA ARG A 24 -5.07 4.18 5.81
C ARG A 24 -3.93 3.54 5.02
N GLU A 25 -2.74 4.12 5.03
CA GLU A 25 -1.56 3.57 4.37
C GLU A 25 -1.10 2.27 5.01
N GLY A 26 -1.03 2.23 6.35
CA GLY A 26 -0.71 1.01 7.09
C GLY A 26 -1.69 -0.12 6.79
N ILE A 27 -3.00 0.15 6.86
CA ILE A 27 -4.03 -0.86 6.54
C ILE A 27 -3.92 -1.32 5.08
N LYS A 28 -3.69 -0.41 4.13
CA LYS A 28 -3.53 -0.78 2.71
C LYS A 28 -2.35 -1.73 2.50
N ALA A 29 -1.24 -1.52 3.20
CA ALA A 29 -0.07 -2.39 3.11
C ALA A 29 -0.38 -3.79 3.66
N GLU A 30 -0.97 -3.88 4.85
CA GLU A 30 -1.29 -5.18 5.48
C GLU A 30 -2.36 -5.96 4.70
N VAL A 31 -3.41 -5.29 4.23
CA VAL A 31 -4.42 -5.94 3.37
C VAL A 31 -3.81 -6.44 2.06
N PHE A 32 -2.82 -5.74 1.50
CA PHE A 32 -2.14 -6.21 0.31
C PHE A 32 -1.32 -7.48 0.58
N LYS A 33 -0.57 -7.53 1.67
CA LYS A 33 0.15 -8.74 2.11
C LYS A 33 -0.80 -9.91 2.33
N LEU A 34 -1.92 -9.65 3.00
CA LEU A 34 -2.97 -10.65 3.22
C LEU A 34 -3.50 -11.20 1.90
N ARG A 35 -3.85 -10.32 0.94
CA ARG A 35 -4.28 -10.74 -0.39
C ARG A 35 -3.23 -11.58 -1.09
N ALA A 36 -1.97 -11.16 -1.05
CA ALA A 36 -0.87 -11.90 -1.65
C ALA A 36 -0.70 -13.30 -1.04
N ALA A 37 -0.85 -13.45 0.27
CA ALA A 37 -0.77 -14.74 0.96
C ALA A 37 -1.91 -15.72 0.58
N PHE A 38 -3.04 -15.20 0.09
CA PHE A 38 -4.17 -16.00 -0.38
C PHE A 38 -4.29 -16.06 -1.90
N LEU A 39 -3.36 -15.44 -2.64
CA LEU A 39 -3.35 -15.59 -4.09
C LEU A 39 -2.92 -17.02 -4.45
N PRO A 40 -3.63 -17.68 -5.39
CA PRO A 40 -3.15 -18.95 -5.91
C PRO A 40 -1.78 -18.73 -6.57
N TYR A 41 -0.92 -19.74 -6.45
CA TYR A 41 0.30 -19.78 -7.25
C TYR A 41 -0.09 -19.87 -8.73
N VAL A 42 0.48 -18.98 -9.54
CA VAL A 42 0.30 -18.92 -11.00
C VAL A 42 1.71 -18.92 -11.59
N ASP A 43 2.01 -19.92 -12.42
CA ASP A 43 3.31 -19.98 -13.10
C ASP A 43 3.36 -19.04 -14.32
N ASP A 44 4.57 -18.84 -14.87
CA ASP A 44 4.81 -17.94 -16.00
C ASP A 44 4.04 -18.32 -17.27
N THR A 45 3.75 -19.61 -17.47
CA THR A 45 2.99 -20.10 -18.64
C THR A 45 1.53 -19.76 -18.46
N GLU A 46 0.97 -20.07 -17.29
CA GLU A 46 -0.41 -19.74 -16.93
C GLU A 46 -0.65 -18.21 -16.98
N GLN A 47 0.25 -17.42 -16.41
CA GLN A 47 0.15 -15.95 -16.44
C GLN A 47 0.13 -15.40 -17.87
N LYS A 48 0.95 -15.96 -18.79
CA LYS A 48 0.94 -15.57 -20.22
C LYS A 48 -0.39 -15.91 -20.89
N GLU A 49 -0.99 -17.04 -20.57
CA GLU A 49 -2.30 -17.42 -21.12
C GLU A 49 -3.42 -16.53 -20.60
N ILE A 50 -3.40 -16.19 -19.31
CA ILE A 50 -4.33 -15.23 -18.70
C ILE A 50 -4.23 -13.88 -19.41
N GLU A 51 -3.02 -13.35 -19.59
CA GLU A 51 -2.80 -12.08 -20.26
C GLU A 51 -3.20 -12.10 -21.74
N LYS A 52 -3.00 -13.23 -22.43
CA LYS A 52 -3.46 -13.40 -23.82
C LYS A 52 -4.98 -13.36 -23.92
N LYS A 53 -5.69 -13.94 -22.95
CA LYS A 53 -7.16 -14.05 -22.97
C LYS A 53 -7.87 -12.80 -22.46
N TYR A 54 -7.31 -12.15 -21.43
CA TYR A 54 -7.96 -11.05 -20.71
C TYR A 54 -7.22 -9.70 -20.84
N GLY A 55 -6.03 -9.68 -21.44
CA GLY A 55 -5.18 -8.51 -21.53
C GLY A 55 -4.28 -8.32 -20.31
N LYS A 56 -3.26 -7.46 -20.45
CA LYS A 56 -2.38 -7.11 -19.34
C LYS A 56 -3.07 -6.17 -18.36
N PRO A 57 -2.91 -6.37 -17.04
CA PRO A 57 -3.41 -5.42 -16.06
C PRO A 57 -2.77 -4.04 -16.27
N SER A 58 -3.54 -2.96 -16.09
CA SER A 58 -2.97 -1.62 -16.20
C SER A 58 -1.96 -1.37 -15.07
N ARG A 59 -0.84 -0.69 -15.39
CA ARG A 59 0.18 -0.29 -14.39
C ARG A 59 -0.36 0.61 -13.27
N LYS A 60 -1.54 1.21 -13.45
CA LYS A 60 -2.19 2.03 -12.42
C LYS A 60 -2.80 1.18 -11.29
N VAL A 61 -3.10 -0.09 -11.57
CA VAL A 61 -3.81 -0.99 -10.65
C VAL A 61 -2.92 -2.16 -10.24
N ALA A 62 -2.04 -2.60 -11.13
CA ALA A 62 -1.06 -3.64 -10.84
C ALA A 62 -0.04 -3.16 -9.79
N LYS A 63 0.17 -3.96 -8.75
CA LYS A 63 1.23 -3.77 -7.78
C LYS A 63 1.99 -5.07 -7.63
N THR A 64 3.31 -4.96 -7.62
CA THR A 64 4.23 -6.07 -7.36
C THR A 64 4.75 -5.94 -5.94
N TYR A 65 4.90 -7.06 -5.25
CA TYR A 65 5.52 -7.11 -3.94
C TYR A 65 6.49 -8.29 -3.91
N GLU A 66 7.74 -8.01 -3.54
CA GLU A 66 8.73 -9.05 -3.33
C GLU A 66 8.53 -9.59 -1.91
N TYR A 67 8.13 -10.85 -1.83
CA TYR A 67 8.06 -11.55 -0.56
C TYR A 67 9.45 -12.11 -0.25
N ALA A 68 10.19 -11.43 0.64
CA ALA A 68 11.39 -12.01 1.23
C ALA A 68 10.94 -13.10 2.22
N ILE A 69 11.20 -14.36 1.89
CA ILE A 69 11.14 -15.48 2.83
C ILE A 69 12.43 -15.47 3.64
#